data_AF-A0A2G5H949-F1
#
_entry.id   AF-A0A2G5H949-F1
#
_cell.length_a   1.000
_cell.length_b   1.000
_cell.length_c   1.000
_cell.angle_alpha   90.00
_cell.angle_beta   90.00
_cell.angle_gamma   90.00
#
_symmetry.space_group_name_H-M   'P 1'
#
loop_
_entity.id
_entity.type
_entity.pdbx_description
1 polymer ?
#
loop_
_entity_poly.entity_id
_entity_poly.type
_entity_poly.pdbx_seq_one_letter_code
_entity_poly.pdbx_strand_id
1 'polypeptide(L)'
;MPYNNTPIAPSNEVTGTVSLPLARVKKIINADPDINQCSNNAAFVITVATEMFLQHLVEQAYNQVKSEHGPKPRRNIQYRDVANAVARVENLEFLTDVVPRTMTMKQYKQKAAKDAAAGAASAENGAPGKGQGTLDGHVGANGSAAGPAPAKDPVKEIAAQEGAHGTIDEEMRDS
;
A
#
# COMPACT_ATOMS: atom_id res chain seq x y z
N MET A 1 28.76 -3.17 29.18
CA MET A 1 28.30 -1.78 29.40
C MET A 1 26.81 -1.73 29.08
N PRO A 2 25.94 -1.18 29.94
CA PRO A 2 24.53 -1.02 29.59
C PRO A 2 24.39 -0.01 28.45
N TYR A 3 23.50 -0.30 27.49
CA TYR A 3 23.21 0.62 26.39
C TYR A 3 22.55 1.88 26.93
N ASN A 4 23.08 3.04 26.52
CA ASN A 4 22.55 4.33 26.90
C ASN A 4 21.29 4.62 26.07
N ASN A 5 20.11 4.53 26.70
CA ASN A 5 18.81 4.81 26.10
C ASN A 5 18.33 6.25 26.36
N THR A 6 19.21 7.17 26.78
CA THR A 6 18.83 8.59 26.85
C THR A 6 18.56 9.12 25.44
N PRO A 7 17.39 9.75 25.20
CA PRO A 7 17.11 10.39 23.92
C PRO A 7 18.20 11.42 23.63
N ILE A 8 18.91 11.25 22.52
CA ILE A 8 19.85 12.26 22.02
C ILE A 8 18.99 13.42 21.53
N ALA A 9 19.03 14.54 22.24
CA ALA A 9 18.33 15.74 21.82
C ALA A 9 18.88 16.18 20.45
N PRO A 10 18.02 16.56 19.49
CA PRO A 10 18.48 17.10 18.22
C PRO A 10 19.28 18.38 18.50
N SER A 11 20.50 18.47 17.97
CA SER A 11 21.31 19.69 18.06
C SER A 11 20.65 20.79 17.22
N ASN A 12 20.27 21.91 17.85
CA ASN A 12 19.74 23.10 17.17
C ASN A 12 20.82 24.00 16.53
N GLU A 13 22.05 23.48 16.43
CA GLU A 13 23.19 24.23 15.91
C GLU A 13 23.23 24.13 14.38
N VAL A 14 23.42 25.28 13.71
CA VAL A 14 23.61 25.32 12.26
C VAL A 14 25.02 24.84 11.93
N THR A 15 25.20 23.53 11.86
CA THR A 15 26.53 22.91 11.65
C THR A 15 26.98 22.97 10.19
N GLY A 16 26.07 23.29 9.25
CA GLY A 16 26.36 23.27 7.81
C GLY A 16 26.60 21.85 7.26
N THR A 17 26.29 20.82 8.05
CA THR A 17 26.45 19.41 7.72
C THR A 17 25.12 18.68 7.90
N VAL A 18 24.98 17.54 7.21
CA VAL A 18 23.81 16.65 7.26
C VAL A 18 24.21 15.31 7.87
N SER A 19 23.29 14.68 8.60
CA SER A 19 23.49 13.36 9.22
C SER A 19 23.33 12.24 8.20
N LEU A 20 22.43 12.42 7.23
CA LEU A 20 22.23 11.45 6.17
C LEU A 20 23.36 11.51 5.12
N PRO A 21 23.84 10.36 4.61
CA PRO A 21 24.91 10.32 3.63
C PRO A 21 24.45 10.91 2.29
N LEU A 22 24.99 12.08 1.93
CA LEU A 22 24.61 12.83 0.74
C LEU A 22 24.69 12.01 -0.56
N ALA A 23 25.66 11.10 -0.66
CA ALA A 23 25.81 10.20 -1.81
C ALA A 23 24.60 9.25 -2.00
N ARG A 24 23.92 8.85 -0.92
CA ARG A 24 22.72 8.00 -1.00
C ARG A 24 21.49 8.80 -1.36
N VAL A 25 21.36 10.01 -0.82
CA VAL A 25 20.27 10.92 -1.21
C VAL A 25 20.36 11.25 -2.69
N LYS A 26 21.55 11.60 -3.20
CA LYS A 26 21.76 11.83 -4.64
C LYS A 26 21.42 10.62 -5.50
N LYS A 27 21.75 9.40 -5.05
CA LYS A 27 21.39 8.18 -5.77
C LYS A 27 19.87 8.00 -5.90
N ILE A 28 19.11 8.37 -4.86
CA ILE A 28 17.64 8.32 -4.87
C ILE A 28 17.09 9.41 -5.80
N ILE A 29 17.61 10.63 -5.72
CA ILE A 29 17.21 11.73 -6.61
C ILE A 29 17.39 11.34 -8.08
N ASN A 30 18.54 10.77 -8.43
CA ASN A 30 18.84 10.39 -9.82
C ASN A 30 18.12 9.10 -10.28
N ALA A 31 17.32 8.47 -9.43
CA ALA A 31 16.46 7.36 -9.84
C ALA A 31 15.21 7.84 -10.59
N ASP A 32 14.88 9.13 -10.47
CA ASP A 32 13.81 9.78 -11.21
C ASP A 32 14.25 10.06 -12.66
N PRO A 33 13.57 9.49 -13.68
CA PRO A 33 13.94 9.67 -15.09
C PRO A 33 13.78 11.10 -15.59
N ASP A 34 12.97 11.93 -14.92
CA ASP A 34 12.71 13.31 -15.35
C ASP A 34 13.78 14.29 -14.82
N ILE A 35 14.68 13.83 -13.93
CA ILE A 35 15.76 14.63 -13.35
C ILE A 35 17.07 14.41 -14.10
N ASN A 36 17.43 15.36 -14.97
CA ASN A 36 18.69 15.32 -15.72
C ASN A 36 19.93 15.48 -14.81
N GLN A 37 19.99 16.56 -14.02
CA GLN A 37 21.09 16.84 -13.10
C GLN A 37 20.59 17.59 -11.87
N CYS A 38 20.99 17.14 -10.68
CA CYS A 38 20.72 17.81 -9.40
C CYS A 38 22.01 18.45 -8.86
N SER A 39 21.95 19.75 -8.53
CA SER A 39 23.10 20.47 -7.98
C SER A 39 23.43 20.02 -6.56
N ASN A 40 24.68 20.22 -6.12
CA ASN A 40 25.11 19.87 -4.76
C ASN A 40 24.28 20.62 -3.69
N ASN A 41 23.95 21.89 -3.93
CA ASN A 41 23.16 22.70 -3.01
C ASN A 41 21.71 22.19 -2.92
N ALA A 42 21.11 21.82 -4.06
CA ALA A 42 19.76 21.24 -4.07
C ALA A 42 19.75 19.89 -3.32
N ALA A 43 20.71 19.01 -3.59
CA ALA A 43 20.83 17.74 -2.88
C ALA A 43 21.02 17.92 -1.36
N PHE A 44 21.78 18.94 -0.93
CA PHE A 44 21.95 19.27 0.48
C PHE A 44 20.62 19.68 1.13
N VAL A 45 19.88 20.61 0.51
CA VAL A 45 18.58 21.06 1.03
C VAL A 45 17.55 19.92 1.07
N ILE A 46 17.51 19.07 0.03
CA ILE A 46 16.66 17.87 0.02
C ILE A 46 17.03 16.94 1.18
N THR A 47 18.32 16.80 1.49
CA THR A 47 18.78 15.98 2.61
C THR A 47 18.29 16.53 3.95
N VAL A 48 18.43 17.84 4.18
CA VAL A 48 17.91 18.51 5.38
C VAL A 48 16.39 18.36 5.49
N ALA A 49 15.67 18.58 4.38
CA ALA A 49 14.22 18.38 4.34
C ALA A 49 13.82 16.93 4.66
N THR A 50 14.61 15.95 4.21
CA THR A 50 14.38 14.52 4.51
C THR A 50 14.55 14.23 6.01
N GLU A 51 15.55 14.84 6.66
CA GLU A 51 15.74 14.71 8.11
C GLU A 51 14.57 15.30 8.90
N MET A 52 14.10 16.49 8.51
CA MET A 52 12.93 17.13 9.10
C MET A 52 11.64 16.32 8.84
N PHE A 53 11.49 15.76 7.65
CA PHE A 53 10.37 14.90 7.29
C PHE A 53 10.30 13.65 8.17
N LEU A 54 11.44 12.98 8.43
CA LEU A 54 11.47 11.81 9.31
C LEU A 54 11.04 12.15 10.73
N GLN A 55 11.51 13.29 11.27
CA GLN A 55 11.08 13.75 12.59
C GLN A 55 9.57 14.01 12.61
N HIS A 56 9.04 14.70 11.59
CA HIS A 56 7.62 14.98 11.46
C HIS A 56 6.79 13.69 11.38
N LEU A 57 7.17 12.74 10.51
CA LEU A 57 6.45 11.47 10.35
C LEU A 57 6.39 10.67 11.65
N VAL A 58 7.52 10.58 12.37
CA VAL A 58 7.60 9.87 13.64
C VAL A 58 6.77 10.57 14.72
N GLU A 59 6.78 11.89 14.76
CA GLU A 59 5.95 12.67 15.69
C GLU A 59 4.45 12.47 15.44
N GLN A 60 4.02 12.52 14.18
CA GLN A 60 2.62 12.28 13.81
C GLN A 60 2.19 10.84 14.16
N ALA A 61 3.02 9.85 13.88
CA ALA A 61 2.77 8.46 14.28
C ALA A 61 2.70 8.30 15.80
N TYR A 62 3.59 8.95 16.54
CA TYR A 62 3.60 8.91 18.01
C TYR A 62 2.38 9.62 18.62
N ASN A 63 1.87 10.66 17.99
CA ASN A 63 0.61 11.29 18.39
C ASN A 63 -0.57 10.33 18.27
N GLN A 64 -0.58 9.41 17.28
CA GLN A 64 -1.59 8.34 17.22
C GLN A 64 -1.50 7.41 18.43
N VAL A 65 -0.27 7.02 18.83
CA VAL A 65 -0.03 6.20 20.03
C VAL A 65 -0.59 6.89 21.28
N LYS A 66 -0.34 8.20 21.43
CA LYS A 66 -0.86 9.00 22.57
C LYS A 66 -2.37 9.18 22.54
N SER A 67 -2.98 9.22 21.35
CA SER A 67 -4.43 9.42 21.20
C SER A 67 -5.25 8.17 21.57
N GLU A 68 -4.61 7.00 21.67
CA GLU A 68 -5.29 5.79 22.13
C GLU A 68 -5.58 5.87 23.63
N HIS A 69 -6.86 6.03 23.97
CA HIS A 69 -7.35 6.05 25.34
C HIS A 69 -7.49 4.62 25.85
N GLY A 70 -6.39 4.05 26.35
CA GLY A 70 -6.36 2.73 26.96
C GLY A 70 -6.03 2.78 28.46
N PRO A 71 -6.30 1.70 29.22
CA PRO A 71 -5.95 1.61 30.64
C PRO A 71 -4.43 1.67 30.88
N LYS A 72 -3.62 1.38 29.86
CA LYS A 72 -2.16 1.55 29.89
C LYS A 72 -1.69 2.29 28.63
N PRO A 73 -1.11 3.49 28.77
CA PRO A 73 -0.61 4.23 27.60
C PRO A 73 0.56 3.48 26.97
N ARG A 74 0.48 3.27 25.65
CA ARG A 74 1.55 2.65 24.88
C ARG A 74 2.69 3.67 24.68
N ARG A 75 3.92 3.16 24.59
CA ARG A 75 5.13 3.95 24.31
C ARG A 75 5.87 3.49 23.06
N ASN A 76 5.37 2.45 22.39
CA ASN A 76 5.91 1.92 21.15
C ASN A 76 5.06 2.38 19.97
N ILE A 77 5.72 2.70 18.86
CA ILE A 77 5.06 2.96 17.58
C ILE A 77 4.88 1.62 16.87
N GLN A 78 3.66 1.33 16.43
CA GLN A 78 3.32 0.18 15.62
C GLN A 78 2.93 0.62 14.21
N TYR A 79 2.92 -0.32 13.26
CA TYR A 79 2.54 -0.03 11.87
C TYR A 79 1.17 0.66 11.75
N ARG A 80 0.19 0.24 12.57
CA ARG A 80 -1.15 0.85 12.60
C ARG A 80 -1.12 2.34 12.92
N ASP A 81 -0.16 2.77 13.75
CA ASP A 81 -0.01 4.16 14.16
C ASP A 81 0.51 5.01 12.99
N VAL A 82 1.45 4.47 12.21
CA VAL A 82 1.95 5.11 10.98
C VAL A 82 0.84 5.18 9.92
N ALA A 83 0.14 4.07 9.67
CA ALA A 83 -0.96 4.03 8.70
C ALA A 83 -2.09 5.01 9.08
N ASN A 84 -2.39 5.15 10.38
CA ASN A 84 -3.38 6.11 10.87
C ASN A 84 -2.89 7.57 10.77
N ALA A 85 -1.60 7.83 10.94
CA ALA A 85 -1.03 9.16 10.75
C ALA A 85 -1.12 9.58 9.28
N VAL A 86 -0.66 8.73 8.35
CA VAL A 86 -0.76 8.95 6.89
C VAL A 86 -2.21 9.21 6.46
N ALA A 87 -3.15 8.47 7.04
CA ALA A 87 -4.58 8.60 6.80
C ALA A 87 -5.23 9.91 7.26
N ARG A 88 -4.65 10.60 8.23
CA ARG A 88 -5.24 11.78 8.88
C ARG A 88 -4.57 13.09 8.48
N VAL A 89 -3.31 13.03 8.10
CA VAL A 89 -2.46 14.20 7.86
C VAL A 89 -2.35 14.42 6.35
N GLU A 90 -2.88 15.54 5.86
CA GLU A 90 -2.98 15.85 4.42
C GLU A 90 -1.61 15.85 3.72
N ASN A 91 -0.59 16.47 4.31
CA ASN A 91 0.76 16.50 3.75
C ASN A 91 1.50 15.14 3.80
N LEU A 92 0.88 14.08 4.34
CA LEU A 92 1.37 12.71 4.26
C LEU A 92 0.62 11.86 3.21
N GLU A 93 -0.33 12.43 2.46
CA GLU A 93 -1.14 11.72 1.45
C GLU A 93 -0.29 11.01 0.39
N PHE A 94 0.86 11.58 0.03
CA PHE A 94 1.79 10.97 -0.95
C PHE A 94 2.31 9.58 -0.52
N LEU A 95 2.14 9.20 0.75
CA LEU A 95 2.53 7.89 1.28
C LEU A 95 1.41 6.83 1.20
N THR A 96 0.21 7.18 0.73
CA THR A 96 -0.96 6.27 0.76
C THR A 96 -0.72 4.96 0.00
N ASP A 97 -0.02 5.02 -1.13
CA ASP A 97 0.32 3.85 -1.94
C ASP A 97 1.42 2.99 -1.31
N VAL A 98 2.28 3.58 -0.48
CA VAL A 98 3.42 2.90 0.18
C VAL A 98 3.03 2.36 1.55
N VAL A 99 2.12 3.04 2.25
CA VAL A 99 1.67 2.73 3.61
C VAL A 99 0.15 2.49 3.59
N PRO A 100 -0.30 1.33 3.10
CA PRO A 100 -1.73 1.02 3.04
C PRO A 100 -2.33 0.85 4.44
N ARG A 101 -3.58 1.29 4.59
CA ARG A 101 -4.37 0.99 5.80
C ARG A 101 -4.66 -0.50 5.88
N THR A 102 -4.21 -1.14 6.95
CA THR A 102 -4.56 -2.53 7.23
C THR A 102 -6.02 -2.64 7.61
N MET A 103 -6.73 -3.61 7.02
CA MET A 103 -8.10 -3.93 7.36
C MET A 103 -8.28 -5.44 7.40
N THR A 104 -9.17 -5.93 8.25
CA THR A 104 -9.47 -7.37 8.28
C THR A 104 -10.16 -7.79 6.98
N MET A 105 -9.96 -9.04 6.55
CA MET A 105 -10.58 -9.57 5.31
C MET A 105 -12.11 -9.40 5.31
N LYS A 106 -12.75 -9.49 6.48
CA LYS A 106 -14.19 -9.21 6.64
C LYS A 106 -14.52 -7.75 6.29
N GLN A 107 -13.74 -6.79 6.79
CA GLN A 107 -13.90 -5.37 6.48
C GLN A 107 -13.59 -5.07 5.02
N TYR A 108 -12.57 -5.72 4.43
CA TYR A 108 -12.24 -5.56 3.01
C TYR A 108 -13.41 -6.01 2.12
N LYS A 109 -13.95 -7.21 2.35
CA LYS A 109 -15.13 -7.72 1.62
C LYS A 109 -16.35 -6.81 1.77
N GLN A 110 -16.56 -6.28 2.98
CA GLN A 110 -17.67 -5.37 3.25
C GLN A 110 -17.48 -4.00 2.59
N LYS A 111 -16.25 -3.47 2.56
CA LYS A 111 -15.92 -2.23 1.86
C LYS A 111 -16.06 -2.40 0.34
N ALA A 112 -15.54 -3.49 -0.23
CA ALA A 112 -15.71 -3.81 -1.65
C ALA A 112 -17.19 -3.96 -2.05
N ALA A 113 -18.01 -4.60 -1.20
CA ALA A 113 -19.44 -4.69 -1.43
C ALA A 113 -20.15 -3.33 -1.35
N LYS A 114 -19.72 -2.45 -0.44
CA LYS A 114 -20.23 -1.07 -0.34
C LYS A 114 -19.80 -0.20 -1.52
N ASP A 115 -18.55 -0.29 -1.94
CA ASP A 115 -18.03 0.47 -3.07
C ASP A 115 -18.70 0.00 -4.38
N ALA A 116 -18.98 -1.29 -4.53
CA ALA A 116 -19.78 -1.83 -5.64
C ALA A 116 -21.25 -1.35 -5.62
N ALA A 117 -21.87 -1.24 -4.44
CA ALA A 117 -23.22 -0.71 -4.29
C ALA A 117 -23.29 0.82 -4.50
N ALA A 118 -22.26 1.57 -4.09
CA ALA A 118 -22.17 3.02 -4.30
C ALA A 118 -21.89 3.39 -5.76
N GLY A 119 -21.13 2.56 -6.48
CA GLY A 119 -20.96 2.67 -7.94
C GLY A 119 -22.26 2.48 -8.71
N ALA A 120 -23.19 1.65 -8.21
CA ALA A 120 -24.52 1.47 -8.80
C ALA A 120 -25.47 2.66 -8.51
N ALA A 121 -25.36 3.29 -7.33
CA ALA A 121 -26.20 4.43 -6.96
C ALA A 121 -25.85 5.74 -7.72
N SER A 122 -24.64 5.85 -8.28
CA SER A 122 -24.25 7.01 -9.11
C SER A 122 -24.76 6.94 -10.55
N ALA A 123 -25.35 5.82 -10.97
CA ALA A 123 -26.00 5.66 -12.29
C ALA A 123 -27.50 6.06 -12.30
N GLU A 124 -28.10 6.33 -11.13
CA GLU A 124 -29.54 6.57 -10.95
C GLU A 124 -29.91 8.06 -10.81
N ASN A 125 -29.16 8.97 -11.45
CA ASN A 125 -29.58 10.37 -11.60
C ASN A 125 -29.29 10.92 -13.01
N GLY A 126 -29.42 10.05 -14.03
CA GLY A 126 -29.56 10.45 -15.43
C GLY A 126 -31.04 10.44 -15.83
N ALA A 127 -31.64 11.62 -15.93
CA ALA A 127 -33.03 11.80 -16.36
C ALA A 127 -33.33 11.11 -17.72
N PRO A 128 -34.48 10.42 -17.88
CA PRO A 128 -34.87 9.85 -19.16
C PRO A 128 -35.45 10.94 -20.06
N GLY A 129 -34.62 11.52 -20.92
CA GLY A 129 -35.08 12.37 -22.02
C GLY A 129 -35.82 11.54 -23.07
N LYS A 130 -37.15 11.70 -23.13
CA LYS A 130 -38.00 11.22 -24.23
C LYS A 130 -37.59 11.91 -25.55
N GLY A 131 -37.00 11.16 -26.47
CA GLY A 131 -36.79 11.55 -27.87
C GLY A 131 -37.48 10.55 -28.80
N GLN A 132 -38.56 11.01 -29.42
CA GLN A 132 -39.42 10.29 -30.37
C GLN A 132 -38.71 10.15 -31.73
N GLY A 133 -38.76 8.96 -32.34
CA GLY A 133 -38.02 8.62 -33.57
C GLY A 133 -38.74 8.94 -34.87
N THR A 134 -38.00 8.82 -35.99
CA THR A 134 -38.52 8.57 -37.36
C THR A 134 -37.33 8.18 -38.30
N LEU A 135 -37.36 6.94 -38.85
CA LEU A 135 -37.09 6.45 -40.24
C LEU A 135 -35.96 7.10 -41.08
N ASP A 136 -35.15 6.47 -41.94
CA ASP A 136 -34.98 5.18 -42.65
C ASP A 136 -33.47 5.19 -43.08
N GLY A 137 -32.66 4.13 -43.19
CA GLY A 137 -32.78 2.94 -44.03
C GLY A 137 -31.57 2.86 -45.00
N HIS A 138 -30.95 1.67 -45.11
CA HIS A 138 -30.18 1.13 -46.26
C HIS A 138 -28.62 1.02 -46.24
N VAL A 139 -28.21 -0.24 -46.00
CA VAL A 139 -27.07 -1.10 -46.45
C VAL A 139 -25.65 -1.04 -45.89
N GLY A 140 -25.17 -2.27 -45.62
CA GLY A 140 -23.76 -2.65 -45.51
C GLY A 140 -23.61 -4.00 -44.82
N ALA A 141 -23.59 -5.08 -45.60
CA ALA A 141 -23.67 -6.48 -45.17
C ALA A 141 -22.42 -7.05 -44.46
N ASN A 142 -22.69 -8.13 -43.68
CA ASN A 142 -21.86 -9.33 -43.39
C ASN A 142 -20.49 -9.15 -42.70
N GLY A 143 -20.08 -9.92 -41.68
CA GLY A 143 -20.55 -11.13 -40.99
C GLY A 143 -19.38 -11.52 -40.05
N SER A 144 -19.59 -11.96 -38.81
CA SER A 144 -19.67 -13.37 -38.47
C SER A 144 -19.80 -13.51 -36.94
N ALA A 145 -20.64 -14.45 -36.54
CA ALA A 145 -20.99 -14.79 -35.17
C ALA A 145 -19.91 -15.61 -34.45
N ALA A 146 -19.79 -15.40 -33.13
CA ALA A 146 -19.58 -16.47 -32.14
C ALA A 146 -19.83 -15.91 -30.73
N GLY A 147 -20.84 -16.45 -30.04
CA GLY A 147 -21.16 -16.12 -28.65
C GLY A 147 -20.20 -16.76 -27.64
N PRO A 148 -20.30 -16.38 -26.35
CA PRO A 148 -19.31 -16.72 -25.33
C PRO A 148 -19.60 -18.08 -24.68
N ALA A 149 -18.56 -18.90 -24.51
CA ALA A 149 -18.61 -20.13 -23.71
C ALA A 149 -17.97 -19.90 -22.32
N PRO A 150 -18.53 -20.45 -21.22
CA PRO A 150 -18.04 -20.24 -19.86
C PRO A 150 -16.91 -21.22 -19.50
N ALA A 151 -15.78 -20.71 -19.01
CA ALA A 151 -14.68 -21.52 -18.48
C ALA A 151 -14.80 -21.69 -16.95
N LYS A 152 -14.58 -22.93 -16.50
CA LYS A 152 -14.86 -23.48 -15.17
C LYS A 152 -13.67 -23.33 -14.23
N ASP A 153 -13.96 -23.15 -12.94
CA ASP A 153 -13.02 -23.09 -11.81
C ASP A 153 -12.24 -24.40 -11.58
N PRO A 154 -10.91 -24.40 -11.43
CA PRO A 154 -10.14 -25.61 -11.12
C PRO A 154 -9.65 -25.61 -9.66
N VAL A 155 -10.53 -25.83 -8.69
CA VAL A 155 -10.11 -26.13 -7.30
C VAL A 155 -10.98 -27.25 -6.73
N LYS A 156 -10.89 -28.47 -7.29
CA LYS A 156 -11.43 -29.68 -6.65
C LYS A 156 -11.00 -31.00 -7.31
N GLU A 157 -9.70 -31.22 -7.53
CA GLU A 157 -9.25 -32.55 -7.99
C GLU A 157 -7.79 -32.88 -7.62
N ILE A 158 -7.45 -32.82 -6.32
CA ILE A 158 -6.20 -33.44 -5.82
C ILE A 158 -6.41 -34.11 -4.44
N ALA A 159 -7.66 -34.36 -4.04
CA ALA A 159 -8.00 -35.00 -2.76
C ALA A 159 -8.61 -36.38 -2.99
N ALA A 160 -7.88 -37.28 -3.67
CA ALA A 160 -8.19 -38.71 -3.72
C ALA A 160 -7.00 -39.50 -4.31
N GLN A 161 -5.96 -39.75 -3.51
CA GLN A 161 -5.26 -41.02 -3.63
C GLN A 161 -4.58 -41.39 -2.30
N GLU A 162 -5.28 -42.28 -1.60
CA GLU A 162 -4.82 -43.16 -0.53
C GLU A 162 -3.50 -43.84 -0.94
N GLY A 163 -2.51 -44.11 -0.09
CA GLY A 163 -2.65 -44.73 1.23
C GLY A 163 -2.72 -46.25 1.12
N ALA A 164 -1.64 -46.95 0.73
CA ALA A 164 -1.35 -48.36 1.11
C ALA A 164 -0.11 -48.94 0.37
N HIS A 165 1.03 -49.02 1.06
CA HIS A 165 2.06 -50.08 0.96
C HIS A 165 3.16 -49.65 1.97
N GLY A 166 3.42 -50.32 3.09
CA GLY A 166 3.61 -51.75 3.27
C GLY A 166 5.08 -51.96 3.64
N THR A 167 5.32 -52.23 4.93
CA THR A 167 6.55 -52.44 5.70
C THR A 167 7.57 -53.43 5.06
N ILE A 168 8.76 -53.54 5.70
CA ILE A 168 9.92 -54.45 5.50
C ILE A 168 11.03 -53.74 4.68
N ASP A 169 12.17 -53.32 5.22
CA ASP A 169 13.24 -54.16 5.77
C ASP A 169 14.14 -53.43 6.78
N GLU A 170 14.74 -54.26 7.63
CA GLU A 170 15.64 -54.04 8.75
C GLU A 170 17.12 -54.08 8.27
N GLU A 171 18.05 -53.61 9.12
CA GLU A 171 19.53 -53.64 8.96
C GLU A 171 20.19 -52.68 7.93
N MET A 172 20.98 -51.71 8.41
CA MET A 172 22.42 -51.93 8.63
C MET A 172 23.16 -50.62 9.01
N ARG A 173 23.67 -50.63 10.25
CA ARG A 173 24.92 -50.04 10.77
C ARG A 173 25.14 -48.53 10.81
N ASP A 174 25.00 -48.05 12.05
CA ASP A 174 25.99 -47.26 12.77
C ASP A 174 27.43 -47.76 12.54
N SER A 175 28.33 -46.86 12.15
CA SER A 175 29.78 -46.84 12.39
C SER A 175 30.31 -45.44 12.11
#